data_AF-A0A2I0PY76-F1
#
_entry.id   AF-A0A2I0PY76-F1
#
_cell.length_a   1.000
_cell.length_b   1.000
_cell.length_c   1.000
_cell.angle_alpha   90.00
_cell.angle_beta   90.00
_cell.angle_gamma   90.00
#
_symmetry.space_group_name_H-M   'P 1'
#
loop_
_entity.id
_entity.type
_entity.pdbx_description
1 polymer ?
#
loop_
_entity_poly.entity_id
_entity_poly.type
_entity_poly.pdbx_seq_one_letter_code
_entity_poly.pdbx_strand_id
1 'polypeptide(L)'
;MFESGNKPVVEDTEENRAICRKYCKNCQNYRKHSLEKHQPTELFCSCGQSSATDMKLIGCYCSGCEVYIQNHLRGGFFCVRR
;
A
#
# COMPACT_ATOMS: atom_id res chain seq x y z
N MET A 1 -19.73 13.02 4.22
CA MET A 1 -18.45 13.72 4.03
C MET A 1 -17.38 12.78 4.56
N PHE A 2 -16.54 12.20 3.70
CA PHE A 2 -15.43 11.36 4.18
C PHE A 2 -14.29 12.30 4.51
N GLU A 3 -14.06 12.51 5.81
CA GLU A 3 -13.03 13.39 6.34
C GLU A 3 -11.65 12.95 5.85
N SER A 4 -10.90 13.88 5.26
CA SER A 4 -9.48 13.74 4.86
C SER A 4 -8.53 13.72 6.08
N GLY A 5 -8.92 13.08 7.18
CA GLY A 5 -8.18 13.07 8.43
C GLY A 5 -7.19 11.91 8.49
N ASN A 6 -5.89 12.23 8.43
CA ASN A 6 -4.77 11.40 8.89
C ASN A 6 -4.80 9.93 8.42
N LYS A 7 -4.43 9.68 7.15
CA LYS A 7 -3.88 8.35 6.84
C LYS A 7 -2.68 8.14 7.77
N PRO A 8 -2.57 7.01 8.47
CA PRO A 8 -1.40 6.73 9.27
C PRO A 8 -0.19 6.78 8.34
N VAL A 9 0.62 7.83 8.52
CA VAL A 9 1.84 8.04 7.78
C VAL A 9 2.81 7.00 8.33
N VAL A 10 2.82 5.82 7.72
CA VAL A 10 3.90 4.87 7.98
C VAL A 10 5.18 5.57 7.60
N GLU A 11 6.09 5.71 8.57
CA GLU A 11 7.38 6.33 8.33
C GLU A 11 8.16 5.55 7.29
N ASP A 12 8.79 6.28 6.37
CA ASP A 12 9.62 5.71 5.33
C ASP A 12 11.02 5.36 5.87
N THR A 13 11.05 4.36 6.75
CA THR A 13 12.28 3.82 7.34
C THR A 13 12.70 2.54 6.62
N GLU A 14 14.01 2.27 6.64
CA GLU A 14 14.55 1.02 6.09
C GLU A 14 13.96 -0.22 6.77
N GLU A 15 13.59 -0.13 8.06
CA GLU A 15 12.90 -1.19 8.79
C GLU A 15 11.52 -1.50 8.19
N ASN A 16 10.70 -0.47 7.99
CA ASN A 16 9.38 -0.62 7.37
C ASN A 16 9.50 -1.12 5.92
N ARG A 17 10.49 -0.62 5.17
CA ARG A 17 10.80 -1.14 3.82
C ARG A 17 11.22 -2.60 3.85
N ALA A 18 12.04 -3.03 4.80
CA ALA A 18 12.47 -4.42 4.93
C ALA A 18 11.29 -5.36 5.22
N ILE A 19 10.35 -4.96 6.09
CA ILE A 19 9.10 -5.68 6.31
C ILE A 19 8.30 -5.76 5.01
N CYS A 20 8.14 -4.65 4.30
CA CYS A 20 7.47 -4.64 3.00
C CYS A 20 8.13 -5.58 1.99
N ARG A 21 9.46 -5.60 1.88
CA ARG A 21 10.17 -6.50 0.95
C ARG A 21 9.95 -7.98 1.24
N LYS A 22 9.68 -8.36 2.50
CA LYS A 22 9.33 -9.73 2.90
C LYS A 22 7.90 -10.09 2.52
N TYR A 23 6.93 -9.22 2.80
CA TYR A 23 5.50 -9.55 2.66
C TYR A 23 4.89 -9.14 1.31
N CYS A 24 5.30 -8.02 0.74
CA CYS A 24 4.68 -7.45 -0.47
C CYS A 24 4.92 -8.31 -1.71
N LYS A 25 6.06 -9.01 -1.80
CA LYS A 25 6.32 -9.97 -2.88
C LYS A 25 5.30 -11.11 -2.95
N ASN A 26 4.67 -11.45 -1.83
CA ASN A 26 3.63 -12.47 -1.74
C ASN A 26 2.21 -11.89 -1.74
N CYS A 27 2.07 -10.55 -1.77
CA CYS A 27 0.78 -9.88 -1.78
C CYS A 27 0.08 -10.07 -3.14
N GLN A 28 -1.12 -10.63 -3.11
CA GLN A 28 -1.90 -10.87 -4.32
C GLN A 28 -2.23 -9.56 -5.05
N ASN A 29 -2.56 -8.48 -4.33
CA ASN A 29 -2.81 -7.17 -4.95
C ASN A 29 -1.55 -6.60 -5.60
N TYR A 30 -0.40 -6.69 -4.92
CA TYR A 30 0.87 -6.22 -5.47
C TYR A 30 1.19 -6.90 -6.81
N ARG A 31 1.09 -8.24 -6.85
CA ARG A 31 1.35 -9.04 -8.04
C ARG A 31 0.31 -8.86 -9.14
N LYS A 32 -0.98 -8.83 -8.79
CA LYS A 32 -2.09 -8.70 -9.75
C LYS A 32 -2.04 -7.39 -10.53
N HIS A 33 -1.54 -6.35 -9.87
CA HIS A 33 -1.43 -5.01 -10.42
C HIS A 33 0.00 -4.66 -10.88
N SER A 34 0.92 -5.63 -10.89
CA SER A 34 2.32 -5.41 -11.23
C SER A 34 2.92 -4.16 -10.56
N LEU A 35 2.62 -3.95 -9.28
CA LEU A 35 3.04 -2.76 -8.55
C LEU A 35 4.57 -2.67 -8.45
N GLU A 36 5.32 -3.75 -8.68
CA GLU A 36 6.78 -3.69 -8.85
C GLU A 36 7.24 -2.83 -10.03
N LYS A 37 6.35 -2.55 -11.00
CA LYS A 37 6.63 -1.70 -12.18
C LYS A 37 6.22 -0.24 -11.97
N HIS A 38 5.61 0.08 -10.83
CA HIS A 38 5.07 1.40 -10.53
C HIS A 38 5.59 1.87 -9.17
N GLN A 39 5.83 3.17 -9.03
CA GLN A 39 6.21 3.69 -7.73
C GLN A 39 4.97 3.95 -6.87
N PRO A 40 5.02 3.75 -5.55
CA PRO A 40 6.18 3.27 -4.81
C PRO A 40 6.28 1.73 -4.84
N THR A 41 7.51 1.22 -4.93
CA THR A 41 7.83 -0.23 -4.93
C THR A 41 7.64 -0.88 -3.56
N GLU A 42 7.73 -0.10 -2.48
CA GLU A 42 7.50 -0.48 -1.08
C GLU A 42 6.52 0.48 -0.42
N LEU A 43 6.00 0.12 0.76
CA LEU A 43 5.09 0.98 1.54
C LEU A 43 3.84 1.46 0.76
N PHE A 44 3.51 0.83 -0.36
CA PHE A 44 2.41 1.26 -1.22
C PHE A 44 1.05 1.25 -0.50
N CYS A 45 0.87 0.37 0.49
CA CYS A 45 -0.32 0.32 1.35
C CYS A 45 -0.48 1.53 2.28
N SER A 46 0.60 2.25 2.61
CA SER A 46 0.56 3.49 3.39
C SER A 46 0.66 4.74 2.52
N CYS A 47 1.42 4.71 1.43
CA CYS A 47 1.55 5.84 0.50
C CYS A 47 0.24 6.17 -0.23
N GLY A 48 -0.61 5.18 -0.47
CA GLY A 48 -2.00 5.36 -0.92
C GLY A 48 -2.22 5.79 -2.38
N GLN A 49 -1.22 6.24 -3.12
CA GLN A 49 -1.31 6.39 -4.58
C GLN A 49 -0.06 5.83 -5.22
N SER A 50 -0.24 4.89 -6.14
CA SER A 50 0.84 4.47 -7.01
C SER A 50 0.84 5.33 -8.28
N SER A 51 1.95 5.33 -8.99
CA SER A 51 2.12 5.95 -10.31
C SER A 51 1.43 5.15 -11.43
N ALA A 52 0.59 4.17 -11.08
CA ALA A 52 -0.17 3.41 -12.04
C ALA A 52 -1.32 4.25 -12.61
N THR A 53 -1.53 4.19 -13.92
CA THR A 53 -2.51 5.02 -14.64
C THR A 53 -3.75 4.25 -15.10
N ASP A 54 -3.84 2.94 -14.85
CA ASP A 54 -4.98 2.12 -15.34
C ASP A 54 -5.33 0.99 -14.36
N MET A 55 -5.83 1.35 -13.17
CA MET A 55 -6.20 0.37 -12.14
C MET A 55 -7.47 0.78 -11.41
N LYS A 56 -8.24 -0.23 -11.00
CA LYS A 56 -9.39 -0.03 -10.14
C LYS A 56 -8.94 0.17 -8.70
N LEU A 57 -9.68 1.02 -8.01
CA LEU A 57 -9.50 1.20 -6.58
C LEU A 57 -9.82 -0.10 -5.86
N ILE A 58 -8.80 -0.68 -5.26
CA ILE A 58 -8.91 -1.88 -4.43
C ILE A 58 -8.28 -1.57 -3.07
N GLY A 59 -8.88 -2.10 -2.01
CA GLY A 59 -8.34 -1.92 -0.66
C GLY A 59 -7.13 -2.84 -0.44
N CYS A 60 -6.14 -2.39 0.33
CA CYS A 60 -5.12 -3.30 0.85
C CYS A 60 -5.73 -4.29 1.86
N TYR A 61 -5.47 -5.58 1.68
CA TYR A 61 -5.85 -6.66 2.60
C TYR A 61 -4.64 -7.52 2.97
N CYS A 62 -3.65 -6.94 3.64
CA CYS A 62 -2.46 -7.68 4.06
C CYS A 62 -2.60 -8.14 5.51
N SER A 63 -3.16 -9.32 5.75
CA SER A 63 -3.41 -9.82 7.11
C SER A 63 -2.16 -10.26 7.88
N GLY A 64 -1.00 -10.40 7.22
CA GLY A 64 0.24 -10.89 7.82
C GLY A 64 1.37 -9.85 7.90
N CYS A 65 1.18 -8.63 7.37
CA CYS A 65 2.23 -7.60 7.39
C CYS A 65 2.14 -6.80 8.70
N GLU A 66 3.23 -6.79 9.46
CA GLU A 66 3.32 -6.06 10.74
C GLU A 66 3.04 -4.57 10.56
N VAL A 67 3.61 -3.93 9.53
CA VAL A 67 3.34 -2.52 9.19
C VAL A 67 1.85 -2.27 8.98
N TYR A 68 1.16 -3.17 8.28
CA TYR A 68 -0.28 -3.07 8.03
C TYR A 68 -1.11 -3.20 9.31
N ILE A 69 -0.73 -4.15 10.17
CA ILE A 69 -1.43 -4.43 11.43
C ILE A 69 -1.23 -3.27 12.41
N GLN A 70 0.01 -2.85 12.62
CA GLN A 70 0.38 -1.79 13.55
C GLN A 70 -0.22 -0.44 13.16
N ASN A 71 -0.27 -0.15 11.85
CA ASN A 71 -0.78 1.13 11.34
C ASN A 71 -2.23 1.05 10.87
N HIS A 72 -2.95 -0.05 11.16
CA HIS A 72 -4.35 -0.22 10.81
C HIS A 72 -4.69 0.17 9.35
N LEU A 73 -3.85 -0.23 8.38
CA LEU A 73 -3.95 0.17 6.96
C LEU A 73 -5.10 -0.52 6.20
N ARG A 74 -6.14 -0.96 6.92
CA ARG A 74 -7.35 -1.60 6.38
C ARG A 74 -8.08 -0.65 5.45
N GLY A 75 -8.36 -1.13 4.25
CA GLY A 75 -9.07 -0.33 3.25
C GLY A 75 -8.23 0.78 2.62
N GLY A 76 -6.91 0.77 2.80
CA GLY A 76 -6.01 1.68 2.07
C GLY A 76 -6.31 1.65 0.58
N PHE A 77 -6.79 2.79 0.07
CA PHE A 77 -7.25 2.97 -1.31
C PHE A 77 -6.05 3.06 -2.24
N PHE A 78 -5.89 2.15 -3.21
CA PHE A 78 -4.95 2.34 -4.32
C PHE A 78 -5.65 3.12 -5.42
N CYS A 79 -5.30 4.39 -5.62
CA CYS A 79 -5.99 5.24 -6.58
C CYS A 79 -5.31 5.22 -7.95
N VAL A 80 -6.14 5.22 -8.99
CA VAL A 80 -5.85 5.93 -10.25
C VAL A 80 -6.89 7.03 -10.38
N ARG A 81 -6.44 8.26 -10.62
CA ARG A 81 -7.36 9.36 -10.96
C ARG A 81 -7.96 9.09 -12.33
N ARG A 82 -9.28 9.24 -12.42
CA ARG A 82 -10.00 9.42 -13.68
C ARG A 82 -9.63 10.76 -14.31
#